data_AF-A0A257A3Q0-F1
#
_entry.id   AF-A0A257A3Q0-F1
#
_cell.length_a   1.000
_cell.length_b   1.000
_cell.length_c   1.000
_cell.angle_alpha   90.00
_cell.angle_beta   90.00
_cell.angle_gamma   90.00
#
_symmetry.space_group_name_H-M   'P 1'
#
loop_
_entity.id
_entity.type
_entity.pdbx_description
1 polymer ?
#
loop_
_entity_poly.entity_id
_entity_poly.type
_entity_poly.pdbx_seq_one_letter_code
_entity_poly.pdbx_strand_id
1 'polypeptide(L)'
;MQNDFVYPKGKLFVPTAPGTVEPIKRLLEKARAKNVLVIYTQDTHYLDDPEFKIWGEHAVVGTWGHQIIDELKPQIPKEIIVQKTRYDGFFGTPLDNILRSRGVERVY
;
A
#
# COMPACT_ATOMS: atom_id res chain seq x y z
N MET A 1 -1.48 -1.34 -3.13
CA MET A 1 -1.04 -1.84 -4.45
C MET A 1 0.08 -2.86 -4.29
N GLN A 2 -0.25 -4.04 -3.78
CA GLN A 2 0.71 -5.14 -3.56
C GLN A 2 0.46 -6.27 -4.56
N ASN A 3 1.47 -7.11 -4.75
CA ASN A 3 1.46 -8.20 -5.72
C ASN A 3 0.24 -9.12 -5.58
N ASP A 4 -0.15 -9.46 -4.34
CA ASP A 4 -1.29 -10.34 -4.08
C ASP A 4 -2.62 -9.81 -4.61
N PHE A 5 -2.77 -8.49 -4.68
CA PHE A 5 -4.01 -7.85 -5.12
C PHE A 5 -4.01 -7.50 -6.61
N VAL A 6 -2.83 -7.32 -7.21
CA VAL A 6 -2.71 -6.73 -8.56
C VAL A 6 -2.45 -7.76 -9.63
N TYR A 7 -1.71 -8.84 -9.36
CA TYR A 7 -1.34 -9.79 -10.40
C TYR A 7 -2.21 -11.05 -10.35
N PRO A 8 -2.53 -11.69 -11.50
CA PRO A 8 -3.37 -12.89 -11.54
C PRO A 8 -2.88 -14.07 -10.69
N LYS A 9 -1.57 -14.15 -10.43
CA LYS A 9 -0.96 -15.19 -9.57
C LYS A 9 -0.98 -14.84 -8.08
N GLY A 10 -1.49 -13.66 -7.72
CA GLY A 10 -1.61 -13.19 -6.35
C GLY A 10 -2.68 -13.96 -5.58
N LYS A 11 -2.50 -14.12 -4.26
CA LYS A 11 -3.42 -14.91 -3.43
C LYS A 11 -4.81 -14.29 -3.28
N LEU A 12 -4.93 -12.97 -3.48
CA LEU A 12 -6.19 -12.24 -3.36
C LEU A 12 -6.37 -11.26 -4.54
N PHE A 13 -6.19 -11.79 -5.75
CA PHE A 13 -6.19 -11.02 -6.98
C PHE A 13 -7.52 -10.28 -7.22
N VAL A 14 -7.44 -8.97 -7.50
CA VAL A 14 -8.56 -8.12 -7.88
C VAL A 14 -8.52 -7.88 -9.39
N PRO A 15 -9.47 -8.41 -10.19
CA PRO A 15 -9.41 -8.37 -11.66
C PRO A 15 -9.29 -6.97 -12.28
N THR A 16 -9.80 -5.95 -11.60
CA THR A 16 -9.77 -4.55 -12.08
C THR A 16 -8.50 -3.80 -11.65
N ALA A 17 -7.73 -4.32 -10.69
CA ALA A 17 -6.55 -3.63 -10.16
C ALA A 17 -5.46 -3.37 -11.21
N PRO A 18 -5.15 -4.26 -12.18
CA PRO A 18 -4.19 -3.97 -13.25
C PRO A 18 -4.48 -2.67 -14.02
N GLY A 19 -5.77 -2.37 -14.25
CA GLY A 19 -6.19 -1.15 -14.96
C GLY A 19 -5.89 0.15 -14.20
N THR A 20 -5.61 0.07 -12.90
CA THR A 20 -5.30 1.23 -12.04
C THR A 20 -3.82 1.56 -11.97
N VAL A 21 -2.93 0.64 -12.37
CA VAL A 21 -1.47 0.78 -12.21
C VAL A 21 -0.96 2.02 -12.94
N GLU A 22 -1.32 2.17 -14.22
CA GLU A 22 -0.83 3.25 -15.07
C GLU A 22 -1.39 4.64 -14.65
N PRO A 23 -2.69 4.80 -14.31
CA PRO A 23 -3.18 6.01 -13.65
C PRO A 23 -2.45 6.37 -12.34
N ILE A 24 -2.20 5.40 -11.46
CA ILE A 24 -1.50 5.65 -10.19
C ILE A 24 -0.05 6.05 -10.44
N LYS A 25 0.63 5.42 -11.40
CA LYS A 25 1.99 5.79 -11.80
C LYS A 25 2.07 7.26 -12.22
N ARG A 26 1.16 7.71 -13.09
CA ARG A 26 1.07 9.14 -13.48
C ARG A 26 0.76 10.07 -12.30
N LEU A 27 -0.05 9.62 -11.34
CA LEU A 27 -0.32 10.40 -10.13
C LEU A 27 0.95 10.53 -9.26
N LEU A 28 1.71 9.45 -9.08
CA LEU A 28 2.97 9.46 -8.35
C LEU A 28 3.99 10.39 -9.01
N GLU A 29 4.12 10.35 -10.34
CA GLU A 29 5.00 11.26 -11.09
C GLU A 29 4.64 12.73 -10.84
N LYS A 30 3.34 13.08 -10.90
CA LYS A 30 2.86 14.43 -10.59
C LYS A 30 3.10 14.83 -9.13
N ALA A 31 2.88 13.91 -8.19
CA ALA A 31 3.12 14.13 -6.77
C ALA A 31 4.61 14.41 -6.51
N ARG A 32 5.50 13.62 -7.10
CA ARG A 32 6.96 13.78 -7.02
C ARG A 32 7.42 15.13 -7.58
N ALA A 33 6.95 15.49 -8.78
CA ALA A 33 7.29 16.75 -9.43
C ALA A 33 6.86 17.99 -8.62
N LYS A 34 5.79 17.87 -7.84
CA LYS A 34 5.26 18.93 -6.97
C LYS A 34 5.72 18.83 -5.51
N ASN A 35 6.65 17.92 -5.21
CA ASN A 35 7.12 17.68 -3.85
C ASN A 35 6.00 17.34 -2.84
N VAL A 36 4.92 16.72 -3.30
CA VAL A 36 3.83 16.24 -2.44
C VAL A 36 4.33 15.05 -1.63
N LEU A 37 3.90 14.97 -0.36
CA LEU A 37 4.17 13.82 0.49
C LEU A 37 3.46 12.57 -0.07
N VAL A 38 4.22 11.51 -0.32
CA VAL A 38 3.67 10.23 -0.77
C VAL A 38 3.87 9.20 0.35
N ILE A 39 2.76 8.59 0.77
CA ILE A 39 2.73 7.51 1.73
C ILE A 39 2.03 6.32 1.11
N TYR A 40 2.65 5.15 1.20
CA TYR A 40 2.10 3.87 0.80
C TYR A 40 1.53 3.18 2.03
N THR A 41 0.25 2.85 2.03
CA THR A 41 -0.26 1.87 2.97
C THR A 41 0.03 0.47 2.44
N GLN A 42 0.51 -0.41 3.33
CA GLN A 42 0.87 -1.78 2.99
C GLN A 42 0.15 -2.72 3.95
N ASP A 43 -0.77 -3.51 3.40
CA ASP A 43 -1.42 -4.56 4.16
C ASP A 43 -0.39 -5.59 4.58
N THR A 44 -0.42 -5.98 5.84
CA THR A 44 0.68 -6.71 6.46
C THR A 44 0.11 -7.72 7.43
N HIS A 45 0.15 -8.99 7.03
CA HIS A 45 -0.29 -10.09 7.87
C HIS A 45 0.88 -10.97 8.29
N TYR A 46 0.71 -11.57 9.46
CA TYR A 46 1.59 -12.61 9.98
C TYR A 46 0.91 -13.96 9.84
N LEU A 47 1.67 -15.03 10.10
CA LEU A 47 1.10 -16.37 10.19
C LEU A 47 -0.06 -16.38 11.20
N ASP A 48 -1.13 -17.10 10.87
CA ASP A 48 -2.33 -17.27 11.68
C ASP A 48 -3.16 -15.99 11.93
N ASP A 49 -3.08 -14.99 11.05
CA ASP A 49 -3.94 -13.80 11.16
C ASP A 49 -5.44 -14.19 11.13
N PRO A 50 -6.25 -13.76 12.12
CA PRO A 50 -7.67 -14.06 12.16
C PRO A 50 -8.45 -13.68 10.90
N GLU A 51 -7.99 -12.66 10.16
CA GLU A 51 -8.61 -12.20 8.93
C GLU A 51 -8.58 -13.24 7.80
N PHE A 52 -7.65 -14.20 7.85
CA PHE A 52 -7.57 -15.28 6.87
C PHE A 52 -8.82 -16.16 6.85
N LYS A 53 -9.63 -16.16 7.92
CA LYS A 53 -10.93 -16.84 7.93
C LYS A 53 -11.95 -16.21 6.99
N ILE A 54 -11.77 -14.94 6.64
CA ILE A 54 -12.68 -14.16 5.80
C ILE A 54 -12.17 -14.14 4.36
N TRP A 55 -10.87 -13.85 4.17
CA TRP A 55 -10.30 -13.57 2.86
C TRP A 55 -9.28 -14.61 2.36
N GLY A 56 -8.95 -15.61 3.18
CA GLY A 56 -7.81 -16.49 2.93
C GLY A 56 -6.47 -15.80 3.20
N GLU A 57 -5.39 -16.55 3.08
CA GLU A 57 -4.04 -16.04 3.29
C GLU A 57 -3.65 -15.05 2.18
N HIS A 58 -3.18 -13.87 2.56
CA HIS A 58 -2.74 -12.82 1.64
C HIS A 58 -1.78 -11.85 2.34
N ALA A 59 -0.98 -11.13 1.56
CA ALA A 59 -0.08 -10.08 1.99
C ALA A 59 0.77 -10.46 3.23
N VAL A 60 1.22 -11.72 3.29
CA VAL A 60 1.99 -12.26 4.41
C VAL A 60 3.42 -11.74 4.36
N VAL A 61 3.91 -11.20 5.47
CA VAL A 61 5.27 -10.64 5.60
C VAL A 61 6.32 -11.58 5.03
N GLY A 62 7.22 -11.04 4.19
CA GLY A 62 8.32 -11.78 3.59
C GLY A 62 7.97 -12.55 2.31
N THR A 63 6.70 -12.64 1.95
CA THR A 63 6.28 -13.26 0.67
C THR A 63 6.40 -12.28 -0.49
N TRP A 64 6.42 -12.82 -1.72
CA TRP A 64 6.27 -11.99 -2.93
C TRP A 64 4.94 -11.21 -2.91
N GLY A 65 3.87 -11.84 -2.45
CA GLY A 65 2.52 -11.26 -2.37
C GLY A 65 2.43 -9.97 -1.56
N HIS A 66 3.22 -9.87 -0.48
CA HIS A 66 3.29 -8.70 0.42
C HIS A 66 3.97 -7.48 -0.21
N GLN A 67 4.82 -7.65 -1.23
CA GLN A 67 5.58 -6.54 -1.79
C GLN A 67 4.69 -5.59 -2.60
N ILE A 68 4.99 -4.29 -2.55
CA ILE A 68 4.44 -3.30 -3.49
C ILE A 68 4.91 -3.70 -4.91
N ILE A 69 4.02 -3.62 -5.88
CA ILE A 69 4.33 -3.95 -7.29
C ILE A 69 5.49 -3.10 -7.81
N ASP A 70 6.33 -3.68 -8.66
CA ASP A 70 7.57 -3.06 -9.13
C ASP A 70 7.34 -1.70 -9.81
N GLU A 71 6.22 -1.57 -10.55
CA GLU A 71 5.84 -0.37 -11.29
C GLU A 71 5.56 0.84 -10.39
N LEU A 72 5.18 0.59 -9.12
CA LEU A 72 4.75 1.62 -8.17
C LEU A 72 5.65 1.70 -6.94
N LYS A 73 6.76 0.94 -6.89
CA LYS A 73 7.68 0.95 -5.75
C LYS A 73 8.13 2.38 -5.41
N PRO A 74 8.36 2.67 -4.12
CA PRO A 74 8.98 3.92 -3.71
C PRO A 74 10.30 4.16 -4.45
N GLN A 75 10.50 5.37 -4.97
CA GLN A 75 11.67 5.72 -5.80
C GLN A 75 12.64 6.68 -5.09
N ILE A 76 12.18 7.38 -4.06
CA ILE A 76 12.97 8.41 -3.37
C ILE A 76 12.84 8.26 -1.85
N PRO A 77 13.87 8.63 -1.06
CA PRO A 77 13.90 8.37 0.39
C PRO A 77 12.77 9.00 1.21
N LYS A 78 12.09 10.03 0.67
CA LYS A 78 10.97 10.71 1.34
C LYS A 78 9.63 9.99 1.22
N GLU A 79 9.56 8.94 0.41
CA GLU A 79 8.35 8.13 0.22
C GLU A 79 8.28 7.07 1.32
N ILE A 80 7.19 7.10 2.09
CA ILE A 80 7.09 6.33 3.34
C ILE A 80 6.16 5.14 3.12
N ILE A 81 6.53 3.97 3.64
CA ILE A 81 5.62 2.83 3.74
C ILE A 81 5.09 2.77 5.16
N VAL A 82 3.77 2.77 5.31
CA VAL A 82 3.06 2.52 6.55
C VAL A 82 2.43 1.13 6.46
N GLN A 83 2.94 0.20 7.26
CA GLN A 83 2.36 -1.12 7.40
C GLN A 83 1.11 -1.05 8.27
N LYS A 84 0.05 -1.73 7.83
CA LYS A 84 -1.23 -1.83 8.52
C LYS A 84 -1.67 -3.29 8.60
N THR A 85 -2.42 -3.63 9.64
CA THR A 85 -2.95 -4.98 9.88
C THR A 85 -4.48 -5.03 9.76
N ARG A 86 -5.11 -3.91 9.41
CA ARG A 86 -6.56 -3.75 9.25
C ARG A 86 -6.84 -2.95 7.98
N TYR A 87 -8.10 -2.90 7.54
CA TYR A 87 -8.49 -2.15 6.35
C TYR A 87 -8.14 -0.67 6.45
N ASP A 88 -8.44 -0.06 7.60
CA ASP A 88 -8.18 1.35 7.85
C ASP A 88 -6.66 1.62 7.95
N GLY A 89 -6.17 2.52 7.09
CA GLY A 89 -4.78 2.93 7.09
C GLY A 89 -4.34 3.69 8.35
N PHE A 90 -5.27 4.21 9.14
CA PHE A 90 -5.03 4.94 10.38
C PHE A 90 -5.05 4.04 11.62
N PHE A 91 -5.84 2.97 11.61
CA PHE A 91 -6.08 2.17 12.81
C PHE A 91 -4.81 1.44 13.26
N GLY A 92 -4.28 1.82 14.43
CA GLY A 92 -3.08 1.20 15.00
C GLY A 92 -1.80 1.46 14.19
N THR A 93 -1.77 2.49 13.35
CA THR A 93 -0.59 2.85 12.53
C THR A 93 -0.05 4.24 12.90
N PRO A 94 1.19 4.58 12.53
CA PRO A 94 1.72 5.93 12.73
C PRO A 94 1.20 6.95 11.69
N LEU A 95 0.23 6.60 10.83
CA LEU A 95 -0.18 7.45 9.70
C LEU A 95 -0.63 8.84 10.15
N ASP A 96 -1.51 8.94 11.15
CA ASP A 96 -1.99 10.24 11.67
C ASP A 96 -0.83 11.11 12.19
N ASN A 97 0.07 10.52 12.98
CA ASN A 97 1.24 11.20 13.51
C ASN A 97 2.16 11.72 12.40
N ILE A 98 2.42 10.91 11.36
CA ILE A 98 3.26 11.26 10.20
C ILE A 98 2.66 12.43 9.42
N LEU A 99 1.33 12.43 9.23
CA LEU A 99 0.60 13.47 8.51
C LEU A 99 0.60 14.79 9.29
N ARG A 100 0.25 14.73 10.59
CA ARG A 100 0.25 15.91 11.47
C ARG A 100 1.62 16.54 11.61
N SER A 101 2.67 15.73 11.77
CA SER A 101 4.05 16.25 11.89
C SER A 101 4.54 16.96 10.64
N ARG A 102 3.86 16.78 9.49
CA ARG A 102 4.16 17.41 8.20
C ARG A 102 3.14 18.47 7.81
N GLY A 103 2.23 18.85 8.71
CA GLY A 103 1.20 19.86 8.45
C GLY A 103 0.23 19.46 7.33
N VAL A 104 -0.01 18.16 7.13
CA VAL A 104 -0.94 17.70 6.11
C VAL A 104 -2.39 17.86 6.60
N GLU A 105 -3.16 18.65 5.86
CA GLU A 105 -4.58 18.88 6.14
C GLU A 105 -5.52 18.12 5.20
N ARG A 106 -4.99 17.52 4.13
CA ARG A 106 -5.77 16.82 3.11
C ARG A 106 -5.05 15.61 2.54
N VAL A 107 -5.80 14.51 2.43
CA VAL A 107 -5.37 13.24 1.84
C VAL A 107 -6.22 12.97 0.60
N TYR A 108 -5.66 12.32 -0.42
CA TYR A 108 -6.28 12.03 -1.71
C TYR A 108 -6.12 10.56 -2.07
#